data_AF-A0A5D3FCN7-F1
#
_entry.id   AF-A0A5D3FCN7-F1
#
_cell.length_a   1.000
_cell.length_b   1.000
_cell.length_c   1.000
_cell.angle_alpha   90.00
_cell.angle_beta   90.00
_cell.angle_gamma   90.00
#
_symmetry.space_group_name_H-M   'P 1'
#
loop_
_entity.id
_entity.type
_entity.pdbx_description
1 polymer ?
#
loop_
_entity_poly.entity_id
_entity_poly.type
_entity_poly.pdbx_seq_one_letter_code
_entity_poly.pdbx_strand_id
1 'polypeptide(L)'
;MPESTIALSERLAIRDRLKATLTGAQRQRDRRPDIIDTPHGPECEWVRYERNVMLDAVNAERAELGKPPALINEVESMDRMAAGHVDYTDKFSLYCTELVVDRP
;
A
#
# COMPACT_ATOMS: atom_id res chain seq x y z
N MET A 1 10.48 1.89 23.07
CA MET A 1 9.23 1.28 22.56
C MET A 1 9.63 -0.07 21.98
N PRO A 2 9.13 -1.20 22.48
CA PRO A 2 9.53 -2.48 21.90
C PRO A 2 8.95 -2.56 20.48
N GLU A 3 9.83 -2.73 19.49
CA GLU A 3 9.44 -3.04 18.12
C GLU A 3 8.51 -4.25 18.14
N SER A 4 7.45 -4.22 17.34
CA SER A 4 6.58 -5.39 17.16
C SER A 4 7.41 -6.51 16.54
N THR A 5 7.81 -7.49 17.37
CA THR A 5 8.66 -8.61 16.94
C THR A 5 7.82 -9.67 16.22
N ILE A 6 7.18 -9.30 15.10
CA ILE A 6 6.62 -10.32 14.21
C ILE A 6 7.76 -11.04 13.50
N ALA A 7 7.60 -12.34 13.26
CA ALA A 7 8.64 -13.14 12.63
C ALA A 7 8.96 -12.63 11.22
N LEU A 8 10.23 -12.76 10.78
CA LEU A 8 10.61 -12.37 9.41
C LEU A 8 9.77 -13.09 8.35
N SER A 9 9.45 -14.37 8.56
CA SER A 9 8.57 -15.15 7.69
C SER A 9 7.17 -14.52 7.56
N GLU A 10 6.65 -13.96 8.64
CA GLU A 10 5.35 -13.29 8.67
C GLU A 10 5.41 -11.94 7.96
N ARG A 11 6.47 -11.14 8.18
CA ARG A 11 6.72 -9.90 7.42
C ARG A 11 6.74 -10.16 5.91
N LEU A 12 7.46 -11.20 5.49
CA LEU A 12 7.55 -11.59 4.09
C LEU A 12 6.19 -12.06 3.54
N ALA A 13 5.43 -12.82 4.32
CA ALA A 13 4.09 -13.27 3.93
C ALA A 13 3.11 -12.09 3.75
N ILE A 14 3.14 -11.09 4.65
CA ILE A 14 2.35 -9.86 4.53
C ILE A 14 2.74 -9.12 3.23
N ARG A 15 4.05 -8.90 3.01
CA ARG A 15 4.55 -8.25 1.80
C ARG A 15 4.05 -8.95 0.54
N ASP A 16 4.13 -10.28 0.49
CA ASP A 16 3.73 -11.04 -0.68
C ASP A 16 2.22 -10.94 -0.96
N ARG A 17 1.39 -10.92 0.09
CA ARG A 17 -0.06 -10.66 -0.06
C ARG A 17 -0.34 -9.25 -0.56
N LEU A 18 0.30 -8.23 0.03
CA LEU A 18 0.16 -6.83 -0.42
C LEU A 18 0.62 -6.66 -1.88
N LYS A 19 1.75 -7.27 -2.25
CA LYS A 19 2.25 -7.27 -3.63
C LYS A 19 1.27 -7.92 -4.60
N ALA A 20 0.69 -9.06 -4.23
CA ALA A 20 -0.32 -9.74 -5.04
C ALA A 20 -1.56 -8.87 -5.23
N THR A 21 -2.03 -8.22 -4.17
CA THR A 21 -3.15 -7.27 -4.20
C THR A 21 -2.87 -6.09 -5.15
N LEU A 22 -1.72 -5.42 -5.01
CA LEU A 22 -1.34 -4.32 -5.89
C LEU A 22 -1.26 -4.77 -7.35
N THR A 23 -0.62 -5.92 -7.61
CA THR A 23 -0.54 -6.49 -8.96
C THR A 23 -1.94 -6.74 -9.55
N GLY A 24 -2.89 -7.22 -8.73
CA GLY A 24 -4.28 -7.40 -9.12
C GLY A 24 -5.00 -6.08 -9.46
N ALA A 25 -4.72 -5.02 -8.72
CA ALA A 25 -5.24 -3.67 -9.00
C ALA A 25 -4.64 -3.08 -10.29
N GLN A 26 -3.33 -3.23 -10.49
CA GLN A 26 -2.59 -2.74 -11.66
C GLN A 26 -3.07 -3.36 -12.98
N ARG A 27 -3.54 -4.62 -12.95
CA ARG A 27 -4.17 -5.28 -14.11
C ARG A 27 -5.50 -4.66 -14.54
N GLN A 28 -6.04 -3.72 -13.76
CA GLN A 28 -7.31 -3.04 -14.04
C GLN A 28 -7.13 -1.55 -14.34
N ARG A 29 -5.90 -1.09 -14.61
CA ARG A 29 -5.61 0.31 -14.96
C ARG A 29 -6.36 0.76 -16.20
N ASP A 30 -6.47 -0.12 -17.19
CA ASP A 30 -7.21 0.08 -18.45
C ASP A 30 -8.70 0.37 -18.24
N ARG A 31 -9.27 -0.11 -17.13
CA ARG A 31 -10.68 0.15 -16.76
C ARG A 31 -10.91 1.54 -16.16
N ARG A 32 -9.83 2.29 -15.88
CA ARG A 32 -9.84 3.59 -15.20
C ARG A 32 -8.90 4.56 -15.93
N PRO A 33 -9.16 4.86 -17.21
CA PRO A 33 -8.28 5.67 -18.05
C PRO A 33 -8.34 7.16 -17.73
N ASP A 34 -9.33 7.59 -16.94
CA ASP A 34 -9.62 9.00 -16.72
C ASP A 34 -8.53 9.69 -15.89
N ILE A 35 -8.35 10.98 -16.15
CA ILE A 35 -7.55 11.87 -15.31
C ILE A 35 -8.50 12.61 -14.37
N ILE A 36 -8.20 12.59 -13.08
CA ILE A 36 -8.97 13.23 -12.02
C ILE A 36 -8.17 14.36 -11.38
N ASP A 37 -8.85 15.42 -10.95
CA ASP A 37 -8.23 16.49 -10.18
C ASP A 37 -8.06 16.09 -8.72
N THR A 38 -6.86 16.32 -8.17
CA THR A 38 -6.56 16.07 -6.75
C THR A 38 -5.90 17.29 -6.11
N PRO A 39 -5.81 17.35 -4.77
CA PRO A 39 -5.06 18.40 -4.08
C PRO A 39 -3.58 18.50 -4.47
N HIS A 40 -3.02 17.47 -5.11
CA HIS A 40 -1.62 17.40 -5.56
C HIS A 40 -1.47 17.63 -7.06
N GLY A 41 -2.56 17.95 -7.77
CA GLY A 41 -2.62 18.10 -9.22
C GLY A 41 -3.38 16.97 -9.91
N PRO A 42 -3.52 17.03 -11.25
CA PRO A 42 -4.17 15.98 -12.01
C PRO A 42 -3.42 14.64 -11.90
N GLU A 43 -4.14 13.56 -11.62
CA GLU A 43 -3.58 12.20 -11.58
C GLU A 43 -4.50 11.22 -12.31
N CYS A 44 -3.97 10.07 -12.71
CA CYS A 44 -4.82 9.05 -13.31
C CYS A 44 -5.71 8.40 -12.24
N GLU A 45 -6.99 8.16 -12.56
CA GLU A 45 -7.96 7.56 -11.64
C GLU A 45 -7.47 6.20 -11.09
N TRP A 46 -6.76 5.42 -11.92
CA TRP A 46 -6.17 4.16 -11.48
C TRP A 46 -5.16 4.31 -10.33
N VAL A 47 -4.47 5.44 -10.19
CA VAL A 47 -3.55 5.72 -9.08
C VAL A 47 -4.33 5.78 -7.76
N ARG A 48 -5.41 6.56 -7.73
CA ARG A 48 -6.31 6.65 -6.57
C ARG A 48 -6.91 5.29 -6.22
N TYR A 49 -7.31 4.53 -7.23
CA TYR A 49 -7.84 3.17 -7.02
C TYR A 49 -6.80 2.23 -6.40
N GLU A 50 -5.56 2.22 -6.90
CA GLU A 50 -4.48 1.40 -6.35
C GLU A 50 -4.20 1.74 -4.89
N ARG A 51 -4.17 3.03 -4.52
CA ARG A 51 -3.99 3.47 -3.13
C ARG A 51 -5.13 3.01 -2.23
N ASN A 52 -6.38 3.11 -2.68
CA ASN A 52 -7.53 2.65 -1.89
C ASN A 52 -7.51 1.13 -1.67
N VAL A 53 -7.22 0.36 -2.72
CA VAL A 53 -7.09 -1.11 -2.62
C VAL A 53 -5.95 -1.49 -1.67
N MET A 54 -4.82 -0.78 -1.72
CA MET A 54 -3.72 -0.99 -0.79
C MET A 54 -4.07 -0.59 0.64
N LEU A 55 -4.82 0.49 0.85
CA LEU A 55 -5.31 0.89 2.18
C LEU A 55 -6.19 -0.19 2.80
N ASP A 56 -7.14 -0.72 2.03
CA ASP A 56 -8.03 -1.79 2.50
C ASP A 56 -7.23 -3.04 2.89
N ALA A 57 -6.24 -3.43 2.07
CA ALA A 57 -5.38 -4.57 2.35
C ALA A 57 -4.47 -4.34 3.56
N VAL A 58 -3.85 -3.16 3.68
CA VAL A 58 -3.06 -2.78 4.87
C VAL A 58 -3.92 -2.84 6.13
N ASN A 59 -5.15 -2.33 6.06
CA ASN A 59 -6.05 -2.31 7.21
C ASN A 59 -6.57 -3.70 7.58
N ALA A 60 -6.73 -4.60 6.62
CA ALA A 60 -7.01 -6.01 6.90
C ALA A 60 -5.86 -6.66 7.68
N GLU A 61 -4.61 -6.48 7.23
CA GLU A 61 -3.44 -7.03 7.94
C GLU A 61 -3.26 -6.39 9.33
N ARG A 62 -3.51 -5.06 9.46
CA ARG A 62 -3.45 -4.37 10.74
C ARG A 62 -4.53 -4.85 11.72
N ALA A 63 -5.73 -5.15 11.22
CA ALA A 63 -6.81 -5.70 12.04
C ALA A 63 -6.45 -7.09 12.61
N GLU A 64 -5.85 -7.97 11.79
CA GLU A 64 -5.37 -9.28 12.24
C GLU A 64 -4.28 -9.16 13.33
N LEU A 65 -3.46 -8.11 13.27
CA LEU A 65 -2.45 -7.80 14.28
C LEU A 65 -2.97 -6.98 15.47
N GLY A 66 -4.28 -6.68 15.54
CA GLY A 66 -4.88 -5.88 16.61
C GLY A 66 -4.44 -4.41 16.64
N LYS A 67 -3.99 -3.87 15.49
CA LYS A 67 -3.55 -2.48 15.33
C LYS A 67 -4.70 -1.57 14.85
N PRO A 68 -4.68 -0.27 15.19
CA PRO A 68 -5.62 0.71 14.64
C PRO A 68 -5.51 0.80 13.11
N PRO A 69 -6.56 1.17 12.38
CA PRO A 69 -6.48 1.33 10.94
C PRO A 69 -5.51 2.46 10.56
N ALA A 70 -4.74 2.25 9.49
CA ALA A 70 -3.96 3.29 8.85
C ALA A 70 -4.86 4.28 8.10
N LEU A 71 -4.34 5.48 7.87
CA LEU A 71 -5.01 6.52 7.11
C LEU A 71 -4.52 6.55 5.65
N ILE A 72 -5.36 7.04 4.75
CA ILE A 72 -5.03 7.13 3.31
C ILE A 72 -3.75 7.95 3.04
N ASN A 73 -3.52 9.02 3.80
CA ASN A 73 -2.32 9.87 3.67
C ASN A 73 -1.02 9.15 4.05
N GLU A 74 -1.08 8.11 4.88
CA GLU A 74 0.07 7.26 5.18
C GLU A 74 0.39 6.35 3.99
N VAL A 75 -0.62 5.76 3.36
CA VAL A 75 -0.46 4.96 2.14
C VAL A 75 0.04 5.81 0.98
N GLU A 76 -0.50 7.03 0.80
CA GLU A 76 0.01 7.99 -0.18
C GLU A 76 1.48 8.34 0.06
N SER A 77 1.90 8.41 1.32
CA SER A 77 3.31 8.66 1.65
C SER A 77 4.20 7.47 1.23
N MET A 78 3.75 6.24 1.45
CA MET A 78 4.47 5.04 1.00
C MET A 78 4.51 4.96 -0.54
N ASP A 79 3.40 5.31 -1.22
CA ASP A 79 3.32 5.36 -2.67
C ASP A 79 4.30 6.40 -3.25
N ARG A 80 4.33 7.62 -2.71
CA ARG A 80 5.29 8.66 -3.13
C ARG A 80 6.75 8.24 -2.96
N MET A 81 7.07 7.45 -1.94
CA MET A 81 8.43 6.92 -1.74
C MET A 81 8.80 5.86 -2.77
N ALA A 82 7.83 5.12 -3.31
CA ALA A 82 8.04 4.11 -4.34
C ALA A 82 7.95 4.68 -5.76
N ALA A 83 7.18 5.74 -5.97
CA ALA A 83 6.90 6.32 -7.28
C ALA A 83 8.18 6.72 -8.02
N GLY A 84 8.21 6.44 -9.32
CA GLY A 84 9.37 6.73 -10.18
C GLY A 84 10.46 5.65 -10.20
N HIS A 85 10.33 4.61 -9.38
CA HIS A 85 11.24 3.47 -9.40
C HIS A 85 10.78 2.34 -10.35
N VAL A 86 11.73 1.67 -11.00
CA VAL A 86 11.45 0.52 -11.89
C VAL A 86 10.87 -0.68 -11.12
N ASP A 87 11.24 -0.81 -9.84
CA ASP A 87 10.77 -1.80 -8.89
C ASP A 87 9.61 -1.25 -8.02
N TYR A 88 8.82 -0.31 -8.56
CA TYR A 88 7.70 0.35 -7.88
C TYR A 88 6.81 -0.62 -7.08
N THR A 89 6.32 -1.69 -7.73
CA THR A 89 5.39 -2.64 -7.11
C THR A 89 6.03 -3.33 -5.90
N ASP A 90 7.32 -3.66 -5.97
CA ASP A 90 8.05 -4.26 -4.87
C ASP A 90 8.23 -3.27 -3.72
N LYS A 91 8.71 -2.05 -4.01
CA LYS A 91 8.93 -1.01 -3.00
C LYS A 91 7.65 -0.57 -2.31
N PHE A 92 6.58 -0.36 -3.07
CA PHE A 92 5.33 0.08 -2.48
C PHE A 92 4.76 -0.99 -1.55
N SER A 93 4.79 -2.26 -1.96
CA SER A 93 4.37 -3.37 -1.11
C SER A 93 5.24 -3.49 0.16
N LEU A 94 6.55 -3.29 0.05
CA LEU A 94 7.49 -3.31 1.18
C LEU A 94 7.19 -2.18 2.18
N TYR A 95 7.04 -0.95 1.70
CA TYR A 95 6.74 0.21 2.56
C TYR A 95 5.37 0.09 3.22
N CYS A 96 4.36 -0.47 2.52
CA CYS A 96 3.08 -0.80 3.14
C CYS A 96 3.22 -1.92 4.20
N THR A 97 4.12 -2.89 4.04
CA THR A 97 4.41 -3.86 5.10
C THR A 97 5.02 -3.17 6.32
N GLU A 98 5.97 -2.24 6.15
CA GLU A 98 6.51 -1.46 7.27
C GLU A 98 5.42 -0.65 7.97
N LEU A 99 4.46 -0.10 7.22
CA LEU A 99 3.28 0.57 7.77
C LEU A 99 2.39 -0.38 8.59
N VAL A 100 2.23 -1.64 8.16
CA VAL A 100 1.49 -2.65 8.94
C VAL A 100 2.21 -2.96 10.25
N VAL A 101 3.52 -3.18 10.20
CA VAL A 101 4.25 -3.82 11.30
C VAL A 101 4.82 -2.81 12.30
N ASP A 102 5.45 -1.75 11.79
CA ASP A 102 6.32 -0.90 12.59
C ASP A 102 5.61 0.38 13.08
N ARG A 103 4.47 0.75 12.48
CA ARG A 103 3.65 1.86 12.98
C ARG A 103 2.62 1.41 14.02
N PRO A 104 2.43 2.20 15.09
CA PRO A 104 1.46 1.92 16.14
C PRO A 104 0.05 1.80 15.58
#